data_AF-A0AAE1QH80-F1
#
_entry.id   AF-A0AAE1QH80-F1
#
_cell.length_a   1.000
_cell.length_b   1.000
_cell.length_c   1.000
_cell.angle_alpha   90.00
_cell.angle_beta   90.00
_cell.angle_gamma   90.00
#
_symmetry.space_group_name_H-M   'P 1'
#
loop_
_entity.id
_entity.type
_entity.pdbx_description
1 polymer ?
#
loop_
_entity_poly.entity_id
_entity_poly.type
_entity_poly.pdbx_seq_one_letter_code
_entity_poly.pdbx_strand_id
1 'polypeptide(L)'
;MDFLRKGLRRKFSVDSVAVMLEALRPTSRRQYESCWKRFKIFLSAAHKPLSQDTVLSFLTWLSTTGNRAPATITAHVAALADPLWFGAGIQLEERTLSLLKRGIRANITPGQRTTPRWSLHKVLASVETMTQEQGEDEKLMSSLFLLALATGFRASQGTLTLRPSGRTTPTLLRPPPLASWPRTKGQRVS
;
A
#
# COMPACT_ATOMS: atom_id res chain seq x y z
N MET A 1 -0.21 -13.10 -2.19
CA MET A 1 -0.55 -12.52 -3.51
C MET A 1 -0.77 -13.64 -4.53
N ASP A 2 -1.00 -14.88 -4.06
CA ASP A 2 -1.01 -16.04 -4.94
C ASP A 2 -2.17 -16.02 -5.92
N PHE A 3 -3.28 -15.38 -5.54
CA PHE A 3 -4.42 -15.19 -6.44
C PHE A 3 -4.03 -14.33 -7.65
N LEU A 4 -3.32 -13.21 -7.45
CA LEU A 4 -2.96 -12.29 -8.54
C LEU A 4 -1.89 -12.93 -9.41
N ARG A 5 -0.92 -13.60 -8.77
CA ARG A 5 0.09 -14.40 -9.46
C ARG A 5 -0.56 -15.45 -10.38
N LYS A 6 -1.58 -16.16 -9.90
CA LYS A 6 -2.33 -17.15 -10.70
C LYS A 6 -3.08 -16.49 -11.86
N GLY A 7 -3.72 -15.34 -11.66
CA GLY A 7 -4.41 -14.59 -12.71
C GLY A 7 -3.45 -14.10 -13.80
N LEU A 8 -2.36 -13.45 -13.41
CA LEU A 8 -1.37 -12.88 -14.33
C LEU A 8 -0.64 -13.96 -15.14
N ARG A 9 -0.30 -15.11 -14.54
CA ARG A 9 0.37 -16.23 -15.23
C ARG A 9 -0.44 -16.82 -16.37
N ARG A 10 -1.75 -16.55 -16.46
CA ARG A 10 -2.58 -16.95 -17.61
C ARG A 10 -2.28 -16.13 -18.86
N LYS A 11 -1.73 -14.91 -18.71
CA LYS A 11 -1.50 -13.95 -19.81
C LYS A 11 -0.03 -13.60 -20.03
N PHE A 12 0.80 -13.72 -19.00
CA PHE A 12 2.20 -13.26 -19.02
C PHE A 12 3.16 -14.36 -18.58
N SER A 13 4.43 -14.24 -19.02
CA SER A 13 5.50 -15.16 -18.62
C SER A 13 5.78 -15.10 -17.11
N VAL A 14 6.29 -16.19 -16.55
CA VAL A 14 6.57 -16.30 -15.10
C VAL A 14 7.50 -15.19 -14.62
N ASP A 15 8.53 -14.86 -15.40
CA ASP A 15 9.51 -13.82 -15.07
C ASP A 15 8.89 -12.42 -15.08
N SER A 16 8.05 -12.12 -16.08
CA SER A 16 7.32 -10.84 -16.15
C SER A 16 6.41 -10.68 -14.93
N VAL A 17 5.71 -11.75 -14.53
CA VAL A 17 4.86 -11.75 -13.34
C VAL A 17 5.67 -11.55 -12.06
N ALA A 18 6.88 -12.12 -11.96
CA ALA A 18 7.76 -11.91 -10.82
C ALA A 18 8.13 -10.42 -10.70
N VAL A 19 8.59 -9.80 -11.79
CA VAL A 19 8.95 -8.38 -11.84
C VAL A 19 7.75 -7.48 -11.48
N MET A 20 6.57 -7.74 -12.06
CA MET A 20 5.35 -6.98 -11.76
C MET A 20 4.96 -7.06 -10.27
N LEU A 21 5.10 -8.24 -9.64
CA LEU A 21 4.77 -8.43 -8.24
C LEU A 21 5.84 -7.89 -7.29
N GLU A 22 7.11 -7.86 -7.71
CA GLU A 22 8.23 -7.28 -6.95
C GLU A 22 8.16 -5.76 -6.89
N ALA A 23 7.61 -5.12 -7.94
CA ALA A 23 7.35 -3.67 -7.93
C ALA A 23 6.40 -3.24 -6.79
N LEU A 24 5.60 -4.15 -6.25
CA LEU A 24 4.71 -3.86 -5.12
C LEU A 24 5.47 -3.88 -3.80
N ARG A 25 5.40 -2.74 -3.09
CA ARG A 25 5.91 -2.61 -1.72
C ARG A 25 5.36 -3.74 -0.83
N PRO A 26 6.17 -4.34 0.07
CA PRO A 26 5.72 -5.42 0.95
C PRO A 26 4.46 -5.10 1.76
N THR A 27 4.33 -3.85 2.21
CA THR A 27 3.16 -3.36 2.94
C THR A 27 1.90 -3.35 2.07
N SER A 28 2.00 -2.87 0.82
CA SER A 28 0.91 -2.90 -0.15
C SER A 28 0.48 -4.33 -0.48
N ARG A 29 1.43 -5.26 -0.63
CA ARG A 29 1.12 -6.69 -0.85
C ARG A 29 0.28 -7.27 0.28
N ARG A 30 0.67 -7.05 1.53
CA ARG A 30 -0.10 -7.49 2.72
C ARG A 30 -1.48 -6.85 2.77
N GLN A 31 -1.58 -5.56 2.44
CA GLN A 31 -2.85 -4.86 2.39
C GLN A 31 -3.78 -5.46 1.32
N TYR A 32 -3.27 -5.73 0.13
CA TYR A 32 -4.06 -6.31 -0.97
C TYR A 32 -4.51 -7.73 -0.65
N GLU A 33 -3.65 -8.55 -0.04
CA GLU A 33 -4.02 -9.87 0.46
C GLU A 33 -5.12 -9.81 1.52
N SER A 34 -5.02 -8.87 2.47
CA SER A 34 -6.05 -8.66 3.49
C SER A 34 -7.38 -8.22 2.87
N CYS A 35 -7.35 -7.29 1.92
CA CYS A 35 -8.52 -6.85 1.16
C CYS A 35 -9.17 -8.02 0.40
N TRP A 36 -8.36 -8.84 -0.28
CA TRP A 36 -8.83 -10.02 -1.01
C TRP A 36 -9.45 -11.07 -0.08
N LYS A 37 -8.79 -11.37 1.05
CA LYS A 37 -9.31 -12.31 2.05
C LYS A 37 -10.68 -11.86 2.57
N ARG A 38 -10.84 -10.57 2.87
CA ARG A 38 -12.12 -10.00 3.30
C ARG A 38 -13.19 -10.10 2.23
N PHE A 39 -12.85 -9.86 0.97
CA PHE A 39 -13.79 -10.01 -0.14
C PHE A 39 -14.25 -11.46 -0.30
N LYS A 40 -13.34 -12.43 -0.21
CA LYS A 40 -13.71 -13.87 -0.23
C LYS A 40 -14.67 -14.24 0.91
N ILE A 41 -14.42 -13.74 2.12
CA ILE A 41 -15.31 -13.97 3.28
C ILE A 41 -16.70 -13.40 3.00
N PHE A 42 -16.78 -12.20 2.42
CA PHE A 42 -18.05 -11.61 2.01
C PHE A 42 -18.77 -12.47 0.96
N LEU A 43 -18.06 -12.94 -0.06
CA LEU A 43 -18.64 -13.82 -1.09
C LEU A 43 -19.20 -15.12 -0.49
N SER A 44 -18.44 -15.77 0.40
CA SER A 44 -18.89 -17.00 1.04
C SER A 44 -20.11 -16.79 1.92
N ALA A 45 -20.20 -15.65 2.61
CA ALA A 45 -21.34 -15.34 3.47
C ALA A 45 -22.59 -14.94 2.67
N ALA A 46 -22.42 -14.26 1.54
CA ALA A 46 -23.53 -13.82 0.71
C ALA A 46 -24.09 -14.91 -0.21
N HIS A 47 -23.36 -16.01 -0.41
CA HIS A 47 -23.67 -17.07 -1.39
C HIS A 47 -23.96 -16.53 -2.81
N LYS A 48 -23.36 -15.38 -3.17
CA LYS A 48 -23.58 -14.73 -4.47
C LYS A 48 -22.53 -15.16 -5.49
N PRO A 49 -22.90 -15.33 -6.77
CA PRO A 49 -21.93 -15.54 -7.84
C PRO A 49 -21.05 -14.29 -8.00
N LEU A 50 -19.79 -14.51 -8.38
CA LEU A 50 -18.87 -13.40 -8.62
C LEU A 50 -19.31 -12.61 -9.85
N SER A 51 -19.76 -11.37 -9.63
CA SER A 51 -20.23 -10.44 -10.66
C SER A 51 -19.82 -9.00 -10.31
N GLN A 52 -19.90 -8.09 -11.28
CA GLN A 52 -19.66 -6.66 -11.05
C GLN A 52 -20.59 -6.11 -9.96
N ASP A 53 -21.88 -6.45 -10.00
CA ASP A 53 -22.86 -6.08 -8.97
C ASP A 53 -22.45 -6.55 -7.57
N THR A 54 -21.95 -7.79 -7.47
CA THR A 54 -21.51 -8.34 -6.17
C THR A 54 -20.28 -7.60 -5.62
N VAL A 55 -19.39 -7.12 -6.50
CA VAL A 55 -18.26 -6.26 -6.10
C VAL A 55 -18.75 -4.91 -5.60
N LEU A 56 -19.70 -4.28 -6.31
CA LEU A 56 -20.29 -3.00 -5.87
C LEU A 56 -21.05 -3.17 -4.54
N SER A 57 -21.82 -4.24 -4.39
CA SER A 57 -22.49 -4.64 -3.15
C SER A 57 -21.49 -4.78 -2.00
N PHE A 58 -20.34 -5.42 -2.23
CA PHE A 58 -19.28 -5.54 -1.23
C PHE A 58 -18.72 -4.17 -0.80
N LEU A 59 -18.46 -3.28 -1.76
CA LEU A 59 -17.92 -1.95 -1.48
C LEU A 59 -18.93 -1.10 -0.70
N THR A 60 -20.22 -1.20 -1.03
CA THR A 60 -21.30 -0.57 -0.27
C THR A 60 -21.38 -1.14 1.14
N TRP A 61 -21.31 -2.46 1.31
CA TRP A 61 -21.30 -3.12 2.62
C TRP A 61 -20.11 -2.68 3.48
N LEU A 62 -18.92 -2.48 2.90
CA LEU A 62 -17.77 -1.93 3.63
C LEU A 62 -18.05 -0.53 4.18
N SER A 63 -18.80 0.30 3.44
CA SER A 63 -19.19 1.63 3.88
C SER A 63 -20.23 1.58 4.98
N THR A 64 -21.31 0.84 4.77
CA THR A 64 -22.50 0.88 5.63
C THR A 64 -22.34 0.02 6.88
N THR A 65 -22.03 -1.26 6.71
CA THR A 65 -21.86 -2.20 7.83
C THR A 65 -20.47 -2.10 8.45
N GLY A 66 -19.45 -1.90 7.61
CA GLY A 66 -18.06 -1.83 8.07
C GLY A 66 -17.62 -0.48 8.61
N ASN A 67 -18.46 0.56 8.46
CA ASN A 67 -18.17 1.96 8.75
C ASN A 67 -16.76 2.39 8.31
N ARG A 68 -16.34 1.96 7.10
CA ARG A 68 -14.99 2.20 6.60
C ARG A 68 -14.91 3.57 5.93
N ALA A 69 -13.82 4.28 6.22
CA ALA A 69 -13.52 5.55 5.58
C ALA A 69 -13.42 5.41 4.04
N PRO A 70 -13.76 6.45 3.25
CA PRO A 70 -13.69 6.41 1.79
C PRO A 70 -12.31 6.06 1.22
N ALA A 71 -11.25 6.46 1.91
CA ALA A 71 -9.88 6.13 1.55
C ALA A 71 -9.63 4.61 1.62
N THR A 72 -10.16 3.95 2.65
CA THR A 72 -10.09 2.50 2.81
C THR A 72 -10.84 1.79 1.69
N ILE A 73 -12.03 2.27 1.33
CA ILE A 73 -12.82 1.70 0.23
C ILE A 73 -12.07 1.87 -1.10
N THR A 74 -11.42 3.00 -1.32
CA THR A 74 -10.57 3.21 -2.50
C THR A 74 -9.39 2.24 -2.55
N ALA A 75 -8.77 1.95 -1.40
CA ALA A 75 -7.73 0.93 -1.31
C ALA A 75 -8.26 -0.49 -1.62
N HIS A 76 -9.48 -0.82 -1.18
CA HIS A 76 -10.15 -2.07 -1.57
C HIS A 76 -10.41 -2.14 -3.07
N VAL A 77 -10.88 -1.05 -3.70
CA VAL A 77 -11.07 -0.99 -5.16
C VAL A 77 -9.76 -1.27 -5.90
N ALA A 78 -8.67 -0.60 -5.52
CA ALA A 78 -7.36 -0.81 -6.13
C ALA A 78 -6.86 -2.25 -5.94
N ALA A 79 -7.00 -2.79 -4.73
CA ALA A 79 -6.60 -4.16 -4.42
C ALA A 79 -7.41 -5.22 -5.18
N LEU A 80 -8.67 -4.92 -5.52
CA LEU A 80 -9.58 -5.83 -6.20
C LEU A 80 -9.54 -5.71 -7.74
N ALA A 81 -9.10 -4.57 -8.28
CA ALA A 81 -9.13 -4.32 -9.72
C ALA A 81 -8.38 -5.39 -10.53
N ASP A 82 -7.09 -5.60 -10.22
CA ASP A 82 -6.26 -6.57 -10.93
C ASP A 82 -6.76 -8.02 -10.80
N PRO A 83 -7.09 -8.56 -9.59
CA PRO A 83 -7.64 -9.90 -9.49
C PRO A 83 -8.92 -10.12 -10.27
N LEU A 84 -9.83 -9.14 -10.25
CA LEU A 84 -11.11 -9.27 -10.92
C LEU A 84 -10.90 -9.28 -12.43
N TRP A 85 -10.03 -8.40 -12.93
CA TRP A 85 -9.69 -8.33 -14.35
C TRP A 85 -8.95 -9.58 -14.85
N PHE A 86 -7.82 -9.94 -14.23
CA PHE A 86 -6.99 -11.04 -14.69
C PHE A 86 -7.52 -12.42 -14.28
N GLY A 87 -8.21 -12.51 -13.14
CA GLY A 87 -8.69 -13.77 -12.58
C GLY A 87 -10.10 -14.16 -13.04
N ALA A 88 -10.99 -13.18 -13.18
CA ALA A 88 -12.41 -13.38 -13.48
C ALA A 88 -12.90 -12.70 -14.76
N GLY A 89 -12.07 -11.91 -15.44
CA GLY A 89 -12.49 -11.14 -16.62
C GLY A 89 -13.50 -10.04 -16.32
N ILE A 90 -13.62 -9.63 -15.05
CA ILE A 90 -14.58 -8.60 -14.63
C ILE A 90 -13.88 -7.26 -14.66
N GLN A 91 -14.38 -6.37 -15.53
CA GLN A 91 -13.97 -4.98 -15.55
C GLN A 91 -14.84 -4.16 -14.62
N LEU A 92 -14.22 -3.39 -13.72
CA LEU A 92 -14.95 -2.38 -12.97
C LEU A 92 -14.90 -1.07 -13.76
N GLU A 93 -16.05 -0.64 -14.26
CA GLU A 93 -16.15 0.63 -14.99
C GLU A 93 -15.83 1.81 -14.06
N GLU A 94 -14.92 2.69 -14.51
CA GLU A 94 -14.46 3.83 -13.72
C GLU A 94 -15.60 4.81 -13.39
N ARG A 95 -16.52 5.02 -14.33
CA ARG A 95 -17.70 5.89 -14.14
C ARG A 95 -18.59 5.37 -13.02
N THR A 96 -18.88 4.06 -13.03
CA THR A 96 -19.67 3.39 -12.00
C THR A 96 -19.00 3.45 -10.63
N LEU A 97 -17.69 3.19 -10.55
CA LEU A 97 -16.93 3.33 -9.31
C LEU A 97 -16.89 4.77 -8.78
N SER A 98 -16.81 5.75 -9.68
CA SER A 98 -16.80 7.17 -9.32
C SER A 98 -18.14 7.63 -8.77
N LEU A 99 -19.25 7.17 -9.35
CA LEU A 99 -20.60 7.38 -8.81
C LEU A 99 -20.75 6.76 -7.42
N LEU A 100 -20.34 5.51 -7.24
CA LEU A 100 -20.39 4.83 -5.95
C LEU A 100 -19.57 5.57 -4.88
N LYS A 101 -18.31 5.92 -5.18
CA LYS A 101 -17.44 6.66 -4.25
C LYS A 101 -18.03 8.01 -3.85
N ARG A 102 -18.68 8.70 -4.78
CA ARG A 102 -19.38 9.97 -4.50
C ARG A 102 -20.58 9.76 -3.59
N GLY A 103 -21.42 8.76 -3.84
CA GLY A 103 -22.54 8.42 -2.96
C GLY A 103 -22.08 8.05 -1.55
N ILE A 104 -21.03 7.23 -1.44
CA ILE A 104 -20.40 6.87 -0.16
C ILE A 104 -19.92 8.12 0.60
N ARG A 105 -19.24 9.06 -0.07
CA ARG A 105 -18.75 10.28 0.56
C ARG A 105 -19.89 11.19 1.01
N ALA A 106 -20.96 11.29 0.23
CA ALA A 106 -22.12 12.10 0.58
C ALA A 106 -22.86 11.55 1.82
N ASN A 107 -22.88 10.22 1.98
CA ASN A 107 -23.56 9.56 3.10
C ASN A 107 -22.74 9.51 4.39
N ILE A 108 -21.44 9.79 4.33
CA ILE A 108 -20.60 9.85 5.53
C ILE A 108 -20.68 11.25 6.09
N THR A 109 -21.41 11.42 7.20
CA THR A 109 -21.35 12.64 8.00
C THR A 109 -19.88 12.91 8.30
N PRO A 110 -19.32 14.09 7.95
CA PRO A 110 -17.95 14.39 8.25
C PRO A 110 -17.79 14.36 9.77
N GLY A 111 -17.22 13.26 10.29
CA GLY A 111 -16.80 13.21 11.67
C GLY A 111 -15.85 14.38 11.88
N GLN A 112 -16.21 15.28 12.79
CA GLN A 112 -15.38 16.41 13.21
C GLN A 112 -14.00 15.82 13.48
N ARG A 113 -13.05 16.08 12.57
CA ARG A 113 -11.67 15.69 12.81
C ARG A 113 -11.26 16.57 13.97
N THR A 114 -11.20 15.99 15.16
CA THR A 114 -10.52 16.60 16.30
C THR A 114 -9.06 16.66 15.91
N THR A 115 -8.70 17.70 15.15
CA THR A 115 -7.31 18.09 15.01
C THR A 115 -6.81 18.26 16.43
N PRO A 116 -5.81 17.47 16.87
CA PRO A 116 -5.36 17.56 18.23
C PRO A 116 -4.93 19.01 18.46
N ARG A 117 -5.64 19.70 19.36
CA ARG A 117 -5.33 21.07 19.76
C ARG A 117 -4.18 21.02 20.74
N TRP A 118 -3.01 20.60 20.28
CA TRP A 118 -1.80 20.72 21.06
C TRP A 118 -1.15 22.08 20.75
N SER A 119 -0.61 22.71 21.78
CA SER A 119 0.21 23.91 21.65
C SER A 119 1.66 23.48 21.66
N LEU A 120 2.42 23.87 20.64
CA LEU A 120 3.85 23.60 20.55
C LEU A 120 4.58 24.08 21.81
N HIS A 121 4.23 25.26 22.32
CA HIS A 121 4.81 25.79 23.54
C HIS A 121 4.57 24.89 24.76
N LYS A 122 3.35 24.37 24.92
CA LYS A 122 3.03 23.47 26.04
C LYS A 122 3.84 22.18 25.94
N VAL A 123 3.98 21.62 24.73
CA VAL A 123 4.77 20.41 24.49
C VAL A 123 6.25 20.64 24.80
N LEU A 124 6.83 21.76 24.34
CA LEU A 124 8.23 22.07 24.61
C LEU A 124 8.49 22.29 26.11
N ALA A 125 7.59 23.00 26.80
CA ALA A 125 7.69 23.19 28.25
C ALA A 125 7.62 21.84 29.01
N SER A 126 6.75 20.92 28.60
CA SER A 126 6.70 19.58 29.18
C SER A 126 7.97 18.78 28.93
N VAL A 127 8.55 18.86 27.72
CA VAL A 127 9.80 18.15 27.40
C VAL A 127 10.98 18.73 28.20
N GLU A 128 11.04 20.04 28.38
CA GLU A 128 12.08 20.70 29.18
C GLU A 128 12.08 20.21 30.64
N THR A 129 10.89 20.11 31.25
CA THR A 129 10.74 19.58 32.61
C THR A 129 11.13 18.09 32.72
N MET A 130 10.90 17.30 31.66
CA MET A 130 11.26 15.88 31.62
C MET A 130 12.78 15.67 31.57
N THR A 131 13.52 16.54 30.87
CA THR A 131 14.98 16.37 30.71
C THR A 131 15.81 16.51 31.99
N GLN A 132 15.29 17.14 33.05
CA GLN A 132 16.07 17.47 34.25
C GLN A 132 16.22 16.33 35.26
N GLU A 133 15.27 15.40 35.36
CA GLU A 133 15.25 14.37 36.42
C GLU A 133 15.28 12.92 35.92
N GLN A 134 15.46 12.72 34.61
CA GLN A 134 15.20 11.44 33.95
C GLN A 134 16.43 10.63 33.53
N GLY A 135 16.21 9.32 33.34
CA GLY A 135 17.21 8.35 32.89
C GLY A 135 17.62 8.56 31.42
N GLU A 136 18.72 7.91 30.99
CA GLU A 136 19.26 8.07 29.62
C GLU A 136 18.24 7.69 28.52
N ASP A 137 17.43 6.66 28.75
CA ASP A 137 16.40 6.20 27.79
C ASP A 137 15.31 7.26 27.55
N GLU A 138 14.91 7.98 28.60
CA GLU A 138 13.89 9.01 28.54
C GLU A 138 14.42 10.27 27.84
N LYS A 139 15.70 10.60 28.05
CA LYS A 139 16.41 11.66 27.31
C LYS A 139 16.52 11.30 25.82
N LEU A 140 16.79 10.05 25.49
CA LEU A 140 16.80 9.57 24.11
C LEU A 140 15.42 9.69 23.47
N MET A 141 14.36 9.23 24.14
CA MET A 141 12.99 9.34 23.64
C MET A 141 12.55 10.79 23.43
N SER A 142 12.90 11.68 24.35
CA SER A 142 12.62 13.12 24.24
C SER A 142 13.36 13.74 23.03
N SER A 143 14.63 13.38 22.84
CA SER A 143 15.44 13.83 21.70
C SER A 143 14.86 13.34 20.36
N LEU A 144 14.43 12.07 20.30
CA LEU A 144 13.80 11.51 19.09
C LEU A 144 12.45 12.16 18.78
N PHE A 145 11.67 12.45 19.82
CA PHE A 145 10.42 13.17 19.68
C PHE A 145 10.64 14.59 19.13
N LEU A 146 11.57 15.35 19.72
CA LEU A 146 11.92 16.69 19.25
C LEU A 146 12.47 16.68 17.83
N LEU A 147 13.32 15.70 17.49
CA LEU A 147 13.85 15.54 16.15
C LEU A 147 12.73 15.24 15.14
N ALA A 148 11.82 14.32 15.46
CA ALA A 148 10.67 14.00 14.61
C ALA A 148 9.75 15.22 14.44
N LEU A 149 9.58 16.02 15.49
CA LEU A 149 8.75 17.22 15.47
C LEU A 149 9.40 18.33 14.62
N ALA A 150 10.70 18.56 14.75
CA ALA A 150 11.43 19.56 13.98
C ALA A 150 11.56 19.20 12.49
N THR A 151 11.77 17.92 12.17
CA THR A 151 11.95 17.45 10.79
C THR A 151 10.64 17.12 10.08
N GLY A 152 9.55 16.93 10.82
CA GLY A 152 8.31 16.38 10.28
C GLY A 152 8.45 14.92 9.79
N PHE A 153 9.49 14.21 10.23
CA PHE A 153 9.74 12.84 9.79
C PHE A 153 8.65 11.90 10.29
N ARG A 154 8.19 11.04 9.39
CA ARG A 154 7.30 9.94 9.76
C ARG A 154 8.09 8.91 10.55
N ALA A 155 7.43 8.19 11.45
CA ALA A 155 8.07 7.13 12.27
C ALA A 155 8.88 6.13 11.42
N SER A 156 8.44 5.82 10.20
CA SER A 156 9.15 4.92 9.28
C SER A 156 10.45 5.48 8.69
N GLN A 157 10.71 6.78 8.83
CA GLN A 157 11.90 7.46 8.34
C GLN A 157 12.97 7.58 9.43
N GLY A 158 12.57 7.70 10.71
CA GLY A 158 13.51 7.81 11.83
C GLY A 158 14.38 6.56 12.05
N THR A 159 13.91 5.39 11.63
CA THR A 159 14.71 4.14 11.70
C THR A 159 15.89 4.13 10.74
N LEU A 160 15.89 4.97 9.70
CA LEU A 160 16.97 5.04 8.71
C LEU A 160 18.13 5.93 9.17
N THR A 161 17.88 6.94 9.99
CA THR A 161 18.90 7.92 10.44
C THR A 161 19.67 7.46 11.67
N LEU A 162 19.09 6.60 12.50
CA LEU A 162 19.76 6.04 13.69
C LEU A 162 20.61 4.80 13.38
N ARG A 163 20.60 4.31 12.14
CA ARG A 163 21.54 3.26 11.75
C ARG A 163 22.91 3.93 11.63
N PRO A 164 23.89 3.62 12.51
CA PRO A 164 25.23 4.13 12.32
C PRO A 164 25.68 3.70 10.93
N SER A 165 26.02 4.67 10.08
CA SER A 165 26.64 4.45 8.77
C SER A 165 28.06 3.93 8.99
N GLY A 166 28.15 2.69 9.47
CA GLY A 166 29.37 1.95 9.71
C GLY A 166 29.36 0.71 8.84
N ARG A 167 29.52 0.90 7.53
CA ARG A 167 30.12 -0.02 6.55
C ARG A 167 29.94 0.57 5.15
N THR A 168 30.86 1.46 4.80
CA THR A 168 31.33 1.59 3.42
C THR A 168 31.91 0.25 3.00
N THR A 169 31.09 -0.63 2.44
CA THR A 169 31.58 -1.74 1.62
C THR A 169 32.00 -1.13 0.28
N PRO A 170 33.28 -1.19 -0.13
CA PRO A 170 33.68 -0.68 -1.43
C PRO A 170 32.97 -1.46 -2.53
N THR A 171 32.20 -0.73 -3.32
CA THR A 171 31.60 -1.19 -4.57
C THR A 171 32.71 -1.50 -5.58
N LEU A 172 33.11 -2.77 -5.68
CA LEU A 172 33.76 -3.28 -6.89
C LEU A 172 32.66 -3.55 -7.93
N LEU A 173 32.33 -2.51 -8.68
CA LEU A 173 31.61 -2.60 -9.95
C LEU A 173 32.47 -3.38 -10.95
N ARG A 174 32.23 -4.69 -11.06
CA ARG A 174 32.66 -5.45 -12.24
C ARG A 174 31.47 -5.51 -13.19
N PRO A 175 31.51 -4.82 -14.36
CA PRO A 175 30.46 -4.98 -15.35
C PRO A 175 30.52 -6.42 -15.92
N PRO A 176 29.36 -7.04 -16.22
CA PRO A 176 29.33 -8.33 -16.89
C PRO A 176 29.85 -8.18 -18.34
N PRO A 177 30.54 -9.18 -18.90
CA PRO A 177 30.94 -9.17 -20.29
C PRO A 177 29.69 -9.16 -21.20
N LEU A 178 29.69 -8.26 -22.18
CA LEU A 178 28.69 -8.18 -23.24
C LEU A 178 28.65 -9.52 -23.98
N ALA A 179 27.61 -10.32 -23.72
CA ALA A 179 27.27 -11.46 -24.55
C ALA A 179 26.84 -10.93 -25.93
N SER A 180 27.66 -11.22 -26.94
CA SER A 180 27.39 -10.94 -28.34
C SER A 180 26.13 -11.69 -28.79
N TRP A 181 25.10 -10.93 -29.19
CA TRP A 181 23.91 -11.48 -29.81
C TRP A 181 24.23 -12.00 -31.23
N PRO A 182 23.74 -13.18 -31.64
CA PRO A 182 23.91 -13.66 -33.00
C PRO A 182 23.04 -12.85 -33.97
N ARG A 183 23.68 -12.25 -34.99
CA ARG A 183 22.99 -11.68 -36.17
C ARG A 183 22.34 -12.80 -36.97
N THR A 184 21.02 -12.90 -36.93
CA THR A 184 20.25 -13.67 -37.90
C THR A 184 20.31 -12.97 -39.26
N LYS A 185 20.95 -13.63 -40.23
CA LYS A 185 20.96 -13.22 -41.64
C LYS A 185 19.55 -13.39 -42.21
N GLY A 186 19.02 -12.32 -42.79
CA GLY A 186 17.77 -12.34 -43.55
C GLY A 186 17.88 -13.25 -44.76
N GLN A 187 16.97 -14.21 -44.85
CA GLN A 187 16.77 -15.08 -46.00
C GLN A 187 15.82 -14.35 -46.96
N ARG A 188 16.33 -13.92 -48.12
CA ARG A 188 15.50 -13.51 -49.26
C ARG A 188 14.88 -14.78 -49.84
N VAL A 189 13.55 -14.77 -49.98
CA VAL A 189 12.84 -15.71 -50.84
C VAL A 189 12.47 -14.94 -52.09
N SER A 190 12.89 -15.51 -53.23
CA SER A 190 12.65 -15.04 -54.60
C SER A 190 11.19 -15.20 -55.01
#